data_AF-A0A1V4DQ35-F1
#
_entry.id   AF-A0A1V4DQ35-F1
#
_cell.length_a   1.000
_cell.length_b   1.000
_cell.length_c   1.000
_cell.angle_alpha   90.00
_cell.angle_beta   90.00
_cell.angle_gamma   90.00
#
_symmetry.space_group_name_H-M   'P 1'
#
loop_
_entity.id
_entity.type
_entity.pdbx_description
1 polymer ?
#
loop_
_entity_poly.entity_id
_entity_poly.type
_entity_poly.pdbx_seq_one_letter_code
_entity_poly.pdbx_strand_id
1 'polypeptide(L)'
;MREGRYTGELAEPVIGEGKRAAALRMLAEHPGVNPRDCFAYGDHPSDFPLLDCVGHPRGVGDDPVVRGYLARRADRAAAAVSGCALACWSMGRDEHSEGCSGGCALPLC
;
A
#
# COMPACT_ATOMS: atom_id res chain seq x y z
N MET A 1 -4.10 32.27 -8.61
CA MET A 1 -3.30 33.38 -9.18
C MET A 1 -4.23 34.54 -9.42
N ARG A 2 -3.88 35.74 -8.94
CA ARG A 2 -4.65 36.96 -9.19
C ARG A 2 -3.68 38.03 -9.67
N GLU A 3 -3.96 38.61 -10.84
CA GLU A 3 -3.14 39.67 -11.43
C GLU A 3 -1.65 39.30 -11.57
N GLY A 4 -1.38 38.07 -11.98
CA GLY A 4 -0.01 37.55 -12.13
C GLY A 4 0.72 37.28 -10.81
N ARG A 5 0.05 37.36 -9.65
CA ARG A 5 0.64 37.10 -8.34
C ARG A 5 0.06 35.83 -7.70
N TYR A 6 0.93 35.11 -7.00
CA TYR A 6 0.52 34.03 -6.10
C TYR A 6 -0.26 34.63 -4.94
N THR A 7 -1.48 34.14 -4.72
CA THR A 7 -2.38 34.64 -3.67
C THR A 7 -2.13 33.96 -2.32
N GLY A 8 -1.40 32.84 -2.29
CA GLY A 8 -1.27 31.98 -1.11
C GLY A 8 -2.51 31.11 -0.84
N GLU A 9 -3.59 31.30 -1.60
CA GLU A 9 -4.79 30.47 -1.50
C GLU A 9 -4.56 29.12 -2.19
N LEU A 10 -4.88 28.03 -1.48
CA LEU A 10 -4.85 26.67 -1.98
C LEU A 10 -6.29 26.20 -2.26
N ALA A 11 -6.53 25.68 -3.47
CA ALA A 11 -7.83 25.13 -3.83
C ALA A 11 -8.12 23.82 -3.07
N GLU A 12 -7.14 22.94 -2.97
CA GLU A 12 -7.20 21.71 -2.17
C GLU A 12 -5.81 21.43 -1.57
N PRO A 13 -5.68 21.27 -0.24
CA PRO A 13 -4.41 20.97 0.39
C PRO A 13 -4.01 19.51 0.15
N VAL A 14 -2.93 19.30 -0.62
CA VAL A 14 -2.41 17.96 -0.96
C VAL A 14 -1.36 17.53 0.07
N ILE A 15 -1.80 17.32 1.31
CA ILE A 15 -0.97 16.85 2.43
C ILE A 15 -1.73 15.81 3.25
N GLY A 16 -1.05 14.78 3.78
CA GLY A 16 -1.73 13.74 4.55
C GLY A 16 -2.79 13.03 3.71
N GLU A 17 -4.02 13.02 4.21
CA GLU A 17 -5.18 12.47 3.50
C GLU A 17 -5.45 13.13 2.14
N GLY A 18 -5.03 14.40 1.95
CA GLY A 18 -5.08 15.03 0.62
C GLY A 18 -4.21 14.32 -0.41
N LYS A 19 -3.05 13.76 0.00
CA LYS A 19 -2.21 12.93 -0.88
C LYS A 19 -2.85 11.58 -1.19
N ARG A 20 -3.53 10.96 -0.22
CA ARG A 20 -4.35 9.75 -0.45
C ARG A 20 -5.43 10.05 -1.48
N ALA A 21 -6.20 11.11 -1.27
CA ALA A 21 -7.29 11.48 -2.16
C ALA A 21 -6.80 11.70 -3.60
N ALA A 22 -5.69 12.43 -3.77
CA ALA A 22 -5.06 12.64 -5.08
C ALA A 22 -4.63 11.31 -5.73
N ALA A 23 -3.98 10.41 -4.98
CA ALA A 23 -3.57 9.11 -5.50
C ALA A 23 -4.76 8.24 -5.92
N LEU A 24 -5.83 8.20 -5.13
CA LEU A 24 -7.04 7.45 -5.45
C LEU A 24 -7.76 8.02 -6.68
N ARG A 25 -7.81 9.35 -6.84
CA ARG A 25 -8.34 9.99 -8.05
C ARG A 25 -7.52 9.58 -9.29
N MET A 26 -6.19 9.63 -9.20
CA MET A 26 -5.30 9.20 -10.29
C MET A 26 -5.51 7.73 -10.66
N LEU A 27 -5.62 6.84 -9.66
CA LEU A 27 -5.87 5.41 -9.91
C LEU A 27 -7.25 5.16 -10.53
N ALA A 28 -8.27 5.93 -10.14
CA ALA A 28 -9.61 5.83 -10.73
C ALA A 28 -9.63 6.24 -12.21
N GLU A 29 -8.78 7.19 -12.62
CA GLU A 29 -8.60 7.60 -14.02
C GLU A 29 -7.83 6.55 -14.85
N HIS A 30 -7.16 5.59 -14.19
CA HIS A 30 -6.34 4.55 -14.81
C HIS A 30 -6.73 3.14 -14.34
N PRO A 31 -7.88 2.61 -14.77
CA PRO A 31 -8.42 1.33 -14.26
C PRO A 31 -7.56 0.10 -14.59
N GLY A 32 -6.64 0.19 -15.56
CA GLY A 32 -5.68 -0.87 -15.86
C GLY A 32 -4.46 -0.89 -14.94
N VAL A 33 -4.30 0.11 -14.06
CA VAL A 33 -3.18 0.21 -13.12
C VAL A 33 -3.59 -0.47 -11.82
N ASN A 34 -2.92 -1.58 -11.49
CA ASN A 34 -3.08 -2.24 -10.21
C ASN A 34 -2.24 -1.53 -9.13
N PRO A 35 -2.84 -0.97 -8.06
CA PRO A 35 -2.11 -0.27 -7.01
C PRO A 35 -1.06 -1.14 -6.30
N ARG A 36 -1.20 -2.48 -6.36
CA ARG A 36 -0.23 -3.42 -5.79
C ARG A 36 1.12 -3.40 -6.51
N ASP A 37 1.13 -3.05 -7.79
CA ASP A 37 2.35 -2.96 -8.61
C ASP A 37 2.92 -1.54 -8.61
N CYS A 38 2.25 -0.60 -7.92
CA CYS A 38 2.67 0.79 -7.83
C CYS A 38 3.69 1.03 -6.71
N PHE A 39 4.49 2.06 -6.93
CA PHE A 39 5.48 2.56 -5.98
C PHE A 39 5.10 3.97 -5.52
N ALA A 40 5.35 4.27 -4.26
CA ALA A 40 5.20 5.61 -3.72
C ALA A 40 6.39 5.91 -2.81
N TYR A 41 6.84 7.16 -2.82
CA TYR A 41 8.01 7.63 -2.08
C TYR A 41 7.58 8.74 -1.12
N GLY A 42 8.07 8.69 0.11
CA GLY A 42 7.79 9.70 1.13
C GLY A 42 8.95 9.81 2.13
N ASP A 43 9.24 11.02 2.57
CA ASP A 43 10.31 11.35 3.51
C ASP A 43 9.78 11.89 4.84
N HIS A 44 8.47 12.13 4.93
CA HIS A 44 7.84 12.70 6.12
C HIS A 44 6.57 11.90 6.52
N PRO A 45 6.19 11.88 7.82
CA PRO A 45 4.98 11.19 8.29
C PRO A 45 3.66 11.61 7.61
N SER A 46 3.60 12.82 7.04
CA SER A 46 2.44 13.26 6.25
C SER A 46 2.26 12.48 4.95
N ASP A 47 3.21 11.64 4.55
CA ASP A 47 3.11 10.78 3.38
C ASP A 47 2.52 9.41 3.69
N PHE A 48 2.36 9.04 4.96
CA PHE A 48 1.83 7.73 5.34
C PHE A 48 0.49 7.40 4.65
N PRO A 49 -0.48 8.32 4.54
CA PRO A 49 -1.70 8.03 3.81
C PRO A 49 -1.49 7.69 2.33
N LEU A 50 -0.53 8.33 1.66
CA LEU A 50 -0.14 8.00 0.29
C LEU A 50 0.55 6.64 0.21
N LEU A 51 1.54 6.41 1.08
CA LEU A 51 2.30 5.16 1.14
C LEU A 51 1.38 3.96 1.43
N ASP A 52 0.29 4.17 2.16
CA ASP A 52 -0.70 3.14 2.43
C ASP A 52 -1.47 2.67 1.19
N CYS A 53 -1.54 3.49 0.13
CA CYS A 53 -2.33 3.22 -1.07
C CYS A 53 -1.69 2.24 -2.05
N VAL A 54 -0.38 2.00 -1.94
CA VAL A 54 0.39 1.24 -2.93
C VAL A 54 1.00 -0.04 -2.33
N GLY A 55 1.35 -1.00 -3.19
CA GLY A 55 2.03 -2.23 -2.79
C GLY A 55 3.51 -2.04 -2.43
N HIS A 56 4.18 -1.05 -3.04
CA HIS A 56 5.63 -0.83 -2.84
C HIS A 56 5.96 0.56 -2.28
N PRO A 57 5.61 0.86 -1.00
CA PRO A 57 5.97 2.12 -0.37
C PRO A 57 7.46 2.18 -0.02
N ARG A 58 8.08 3.35 -0.23
CA ARG A 58 9.50 3.60 0.01
C ARG A 58 9.69 4.87 0.85
N GLY A 59 10.48 4.72 1.91
CA GLY A 59 10.92 5.82 2.76
C GLY A 59 12.20 6.40 2.18
N VAL A 60 12.24 7.71 2.01
CA VAL A 60 13.44 8.43 1.55
C VAL A 60 14.09 9.12 2.74
N GLY A 61 15.41 9.01 2.87
CA GLY A 61 16.18 9.61 3.95
C GLY A 61 16.24 8.75 5.23
N ASP A 62 16.60 9.42 6.33
CA ASP A 62 16.93 8.80 7.62
C ASP A 62 15.90 9.08 8.72
N ASP A 63 14.73 9.64 8.40
CA ASP A 63 13.69 9.92 9.40
C ASP A 63 13.28 8.63 10.15
N PRO A 64 13.47 8.57 11.47
CA PRO A 64 13.24 7.34 12.24
C PRO A 64 11.74 6.99 12.33
N VAL A 65 10.85 7.97 12.25
CA VAL A 65 9.39 7.76 12.29
C VAL A 65 8.94 7.09 11.00
N VAL A 66 9.42 7.58 9.85
CA VAL A 66 9.14 7.00 8.53
C VAL A 66 9.71 5.59 8.42
N ARG A 67 10.97 5.39 8.80
CA ARG A 67 11.60 4.06 8.81
C ARG A 67 10.86 3.07 9.70
N GLY A 68 10.53 3.48 10.92
CA GLY A 68 9.78 2.64 11.86
C GLY A 68 8.37 2.30 11.36
N TYR A 69 7.68 3.26 10.73
CA TYR A 69 6.38 3.02 10.13
C TYR A 69 6.43 1.98 9.00
N LEU A 70 7.41 2.10 8.09
CA LEU A 70 7.56 1.17 6.97
C LEU A 70 7.96 -0.24 7.42
N ALA A 71 8.86 -0.36 8.40
CA ALA A 71 9.21 -1.65 8.98
C ALA A 71 7.97 -2.37 9.54
N ARG A 72 7.16 -1.68 10.36
CA ARG A 72 5.91 -2.23 10.90
C ARG A 72 4.89 -2.59 9.82
N ARG A 73 4.85 -1.85 8.71
CA ARG A 73 3.98 -2.17 7.56
C ARG A 73 4.48 -3.44 6.85
N ALA A 74 5.78 -3.57 6.63
CA ALA A 74 6.39 -4.75 6.02
C ALA A 74 6.16 -6.01 6.87
N ASP A 75 6.32 -5.92 8.20
CA ASP A 75 6.07 -7.04 9.11
C ASP A 75 4.61 -7.52 9.03
N ARG A 76 3.65 -6.59 9.01
CA ARG A 76 2.23 -6.91 8.84
C ARG A 76 1.92 -7.55 7.49
N ALA A 77 2.55 -7.05 6.42
CA ALA A 77 2.42 -7.63 5.10
C ALA A 77 2.95 -9.07 5.10
N ALA A 78 4.14 -9.32 5.66
CA ALA A 78 4.75 -10.64 5.76
C ALA A 78 3.90 -11.62 6.60
N ALA A 79 3.37 -11.16 7.74
CA ALA A 79 2.50 -11.97 8.60
C ALA A 79 1.20 -12.40 7.88
N ALA A 80 0.62 -11.53 7.06
CA ALA A 80 -0.57 -11.87 6.28
C ALA A 80 -0.31 -12.98 5.24
N VAL A 81 0.93 -13.14 4.76
CA VAL A 81 1.30 -14.20 3.80
C VAL A 81 1.64 -15.54 4.50
N SER A 82 1.93 -15.53 5.80
CA SER A 82 2.61 -16.65 6.47
C SER A 82 1.71 -17.69 7.17
N GLY A 83 0.42 -17.78 6.87
CA GLY A 83 -0.47 -18.77 7.51
C GLY A 83 -0.73 -20.07 6.71
N CYS A 84 -0.88 -19.97 5.39
CA CYS A 84 -1.34 -21.09 4.55
C CYS A 84 -0.79 -21.00 3.12
N ALA A 85 -0.49 -19.78 2.62
CA ALA A 85 0.03 -19.56 1.28
C ALA A 85 1.43 -20.15 1.06
N LEU A 86 2.35 -20.05 2.04
CA LEU A 86 3.67 -20.67 1.97
C LEU A 86 3.60 -22.21 1.91
N ALA A 87 2.62 -22.83 2.59
CA ALA A 87 2.39 -24.27 2.52
C ALA A 87 1.84 -24.70 1.14
N CYS A 88 0.97 -23.91 0.53
CA CYS A 88 0.48 -24.17 -0.83
C CYS A 88 1.56 -23.96 -1.90
N TRP A 89 2.41 -22.94 -1.75
CA TRP A 89 3.47 -22.62 -2.72
C TRP A 89 4.64 -23.61 -2.66
N SER A 90 4.96 -24.16 -1.48
CA SER A 90 5.97 -25.22 -1.32
C SER A 90 5.54 -26.59 -1.85
N MET A 91 4.23 -26.80 -2.09
CA MET A 91 3.69 -28.03 -2.66
C MET A 91 3.51 -28.02 -4.18
N GLY A 92 3.89 -26.93 -4.88
CA GLY A 92 3.93 -26.90 -6.35
C GLY A 92 2.59 -27.20 -7.04
N ARG A 93 1.47 -26.72 -6.48
CA ARG A 93 0.17 -26.82 -7.15
C ARG A 93 -0.17 -25.52 -7.87
N ASP A 94 -0.32 -25.61 -9.19
CA ASP A 94 -0.87 -24.55 -10.05
C ASP A 94 -2.29 -24.17 -9.60
N GLU A 95 -2.59 -22.87 -9.63
CA GLU A 95 -3.82 -22.25 -9.08
C GLU A 95 -5.10 -22.55 -9.90
N HIS A 96 -5.05 -23.51 -10.84
CA HIS A 96 -6.20 -23.95 -11.62
C HIS A 96 -6.71 -25.31 -11.16
N SER A 97 -7.39 -25.33 -10.01
CA SER A 97 -8.38 -26.36 -9.71
C SER A 97 -9.47 -25.78 -8.83
N GLU A 98 -10.66 -25.62 -9.41
CA GLU A 98 -11.91 -25.38 -8.70
C GLU A 98 -12.11 -26.42 -7.59
N GLY A 99 -12.59 -25.96 -6.43
CA GLY A 99 -13.17 -26.82 -5.41
C GLY A 99 -12.26 -27.14 -4.23
N CYS A 100 -12.38 -26.34 -3.17
CA CYS A 100 -12.01 -26.78 -1.81
C CYS A 100 -13.21 -26.60 -0.87
N SER A 101 -14.28 -27.34 -1.14
CA SER A 101 -15.33 -27.62 -0.16
C SER A 101 -14.95 -28.90 0.59
N GLY A 102 -14.16 -28.75 1.66
CA GLY A 102 -13.76 -29.86 2.50
C GLY A 102 -12.97 -29.34 3.70
N GLY A 103 -13.58 -29.38 4.88
CA GLY A 103 -13.02 -28.84 6.11
C GLY A 103 -11.63 -29.40 6.41
N CYS A 104 -10.67 -28.50 6.60
CA CYS A 104 -9.36 -28.87 7.13
C CYS A 104 -9.47 -28.96 8.65
N ALA A 105 -9.68 -30.19 9.14
CA ALA A 105 -9.57 -30.52 10.54
C ALA A 105 -8.11 -30.83 10.87
N LEU A 106 -7.35 -29.83 11.33
CA LEU A 106 -6.19 -30.06 12.19
C LEU A 106 -6.14 -28.96 13.26
N PRO A 107 -5.92 -29.33 14.54
CA PRO A 107 -5.77 -28.38 15.63
C PRO A 107 -4.34 -27.83 15.62
N LEU A 108 -4.17 -26.67 16.27
CA LEU A 108 -2.92 -25.89 16.42
C LEU A 108 -2.88 -24.70 15.45
N CYS A 109 -3.77 -23.76 15.78
CA CYS A 109 -3.42 -22.35 15.88
C CYS A 109 -2.07 -22.12 16.58
#